data_AF-A0A7C3M4F4-F1
#
_entry.id   AF-A0A7C3M4F4-F1
#
_cell.length_a   1.000
_cell.length_b   1.000
_cell.length_c   1.000
_cell.angle_alpha   90.00
_cell.angle_beta   90.00
_cell.angle_gamma   90.00
#
_symmetry.space_group_name_H-M   'P 1'
#
loop_
_entity.id
_entity.type
_entity.pdbx_description
1 polymer ?
#
loop_
_entity_poly.entity_id
_entity_poly.type
_entity_poly.pdbx_seq_one_letter_code
_entity_poly.pdbx_strand_id
1 'polypeptide(L)' 'EEGIIAGISSGAAVYAGIEVAKREENKGKIIVVILPDTGERYLSTDLYEE' A
#
# COMPACT_ATOMS: atom_id res chain seq x y z
N GLU A 1 -7.98 6.08 6.27
CA GLU A 1 -7.99 7.29 5.42
C GLU A 1 -8.62 7.02 4.05
N GLU A 2 -8.11 6.06 3.26
CA GLU A 2 -8.53 5.90 1.86
C GLU A 2 -9.76 5.00 1.59
N GLY A 3 -10.23 4.25 2.59
CA GLY A 3 -11.36 3.30 2.40
C GLY A 3 -11.03 2.09 1.51
N ILE A 4 -9.75 1.79 1.28
CA ILE A 4 -9.28 0.65 0.48
C ILE A 4 -8.93 -0.50 1.42
N ILE A 5 -9.64 -1.62 1.32
CA ILE A 5 -9.39 -2.84 2.08
C ILE A 5 -8.46 -3.75 1.26
N ALA A 6 -7.17 -3.75 1.57
CA ALA A 6 -6.14 -4.48 0.82
C ALA A 6 -5.21 -5.29 1.74
N GLY A 7 -4.52 -6.29 1.18
CA GLY A 7 -3.63 -7.15 1.94
C GLY A 7 -2.33 -6.50 2.43
N ILE A 8 -1.51 -7.25 3.17
CA ILE A 8 -0.27 -6.76 3.79
C ILE A 8 0.72 -6.23 2.74
N SER A 9 0.91 -6.95 1.63
CA SER A 9 1.83 -6.55 0.57
C SER A 9 1.40 -5.26 -0.13
N SER A 10 0.11 -4.96 -0.16
CA SER A 10 -0.45 -3.71 -0.68
C SER A 10 0.01 -2.51 0.14
N GLY A 11 -0.04 -2.62 1.48
CA GLY A 11 0.49 -1.60 2.38
C GLY A 11 1.99 -1.38 2.19
N ALA A 12 2.77 -2.45 2.06
CA ALA A 12 4.20 -2.36 1.78
C ALA A 12 4.50 -1.67 0.45
N ALA A 13 3.74 -1.98 -0.61
CA ALA A 13 3.89 -1.35 -1.91
C ALA A 13 3.55 0.15 -1.87
N VAL A 14 2.47 0.54 -1.18
CA VAL A 14 2.08 1.94 -1.00
C VAL A 14 3.14 2.70 -0.20
N TYR A 15 3.63 2.12 0.90
CA TYR A 15 4.71 2.72 1.69
C TYR A 15 5.96 2.98 0.84
N ALA A 16 6.43 1.97 0.10
CA ALA A 16 7.57 2.12 -0.79
C ALA A 16 7.30 3.15 -1.90
N GLY A 17 6.09 3.17 -2.47
CA GLY A 17 5.66 4.16 -3.47
C GLY A 17 5.73 5.59 -2.94
N ILE A 18 5.28 5.83 -1.70
CA ILE A 18 5.36 7.13 -1.02
C ILE A 18 6.82 7.54 -0.82
N GLU A 19 7.67 6.64 -0.34
CA GLU A 19 9.10 6.93 -0.16
C GLU A 19 9.81 7.22 -1.50
N VAL A 20 9.42 6.56 -2.58
CA VAL A 20 9.88 6.87 -3.94
C VAL A 20 9.38 8.23 -4.42
N ALA A 21 8.13 8.58 -4.13
CA ALA A 21 7.52 9.85 -4.55
C ALA A 21 8.15 11.07 -3.84
N LYS A 22 8.68 10.89 -2.62
CA LYS A 22 9.39 11.94 -1.87
C LYS A 22 10.76 12.32 -2.45
N ARG A 23 11.33 11.51 -3.34
CA ARG A 23 12.65 11.76 -3.93
C ARG A 23 12.60 12.96 -4.87
N GLU A 24 13.63 13.81 -4.82
CA GLU A 24 13.69 15.06 -5.58
C GLU A 24 13.55 14.82 -7.09
N GLU A 25 14.21 13.76 -7.60
CA GLU A 25 14.17 13.38 -9.01
C GLU A 25 12.79 12.90 -9.49
N ASN A 26 11.84 12.68 -8.57
CA ASN A 26 10.49 12.22 -8.87
C ASN A 26 9.41 13.30 -8.71
N LYS A 27 9.79 14.55 -8.39
CA LYS A 27 8.85 15.67 -8.38
C LYS A 27 8.08 15.78 -9.70
N GLY A 28 6.75 15.85 -9.61
CA GLY A 28 5.85 15.95 -10.76
C GLY A 28 5.66 14.67 -11.56
N LYS A 29 6.30 13.55 -11.20
CA LYS A 29 6.05 12.24 -11.83
C LYS A 29 4.85 11.55 -11.21
N ILE A 30 4.22 10.68 -12.00
CA ILE A 30 3.16 9.78 -11.53
C ILE A 30 3.82 8.47 -11.08
N ILE A 31 3.58 8.09 -9.82
CA ILE A 31 4.02 6.81 -9.27
C ILE A 31 2.81 5.86 -9.25
N VAL A 32 2.98 4.67 -9.82
CA VAL A 32 1.95 3.61 -9.84
C VAL A 32 2.45 2.43 -9.03
N VAL A 33 1.62 1.93 -8.11
CA VAL A 33 1.86 0.72 -7.33
C VAL A 33 0.69 -0.25 -7.46
N ILE A 34 0.97 -1.54 -7.32
CA ILE A 34 -0.04 -2.60 -7.42
C ILE A 34 -0.49 -3.01 -6.02
N LEU A 35 -1.80 -3.10 -5.84
CA LEU A 35 -2.43 -3.71 -4.67
C LEU A 35 -2.88 -5.11 -5.10
N PRO A 36 -2.14 -6.19 -4.76
CA PRO A 36 -2.32 -7.49 -5.40
C PRO A 36 -3.64 -8.19 -5.06
N ASP A 37 -4.22 -7.89 -3.89
CA ASP A 37 -5.43 -8.52 -3.39
C ASP A 37 -6.20 -7.64 -2.38
N THR A 38 -7.39 -8.13 -2.03
CA THR A 38 -8.29 -7.56 -1.03
C THR A 38 -7.88 -7.98 0.38
N GLY A 39 -8.15 -7.11 1.36
CA GLY A 39 -7.85 -7.35 2.77
C GLY A 39 -8.74 -8.43 3.42
N GLU A 40 -9.88 -8.80 2.81
CA GLU A 40 -10.81 -9.82 3.32
C GLU A 40 -10.13 -11.18 3.56
N ARG A 41 -9.09 -11.49 2.78
CA ARG A 41 -8.33 -12.74 2.89
C ARG A 41 -7.47 -12.82 4.15
N TYR A 42 -7.30 -11.70 4.84
CA TYR A 42 -6.38 -11.55 5.96
C TYR A 42 -7.09 -11.39 7.30
N LEU A 43 -8.42 -11.53 7.36
CA LEU A 43 -9.21 -11.36 8.59
C LEU A 43 -8.81 -12.32 9.73
N SER A 44 -8.15 -13.43 9.42
CA SER A 44 -7.63 -14.40 10.39
C SER A 44 -6.12 -14.31 10.61
N THR A 45 -5.50 -13.18 10.27
CA THR A 45 -4.06 -12.92 10.42
C THR A 45 -3.85 -11.71 11.31
N ASP A 46 -2.63 -11.54 11.81
CA ASP A 46 -2.19 -10.41 12.64
C ASP A 46 -2.50 -9.03 12.05
N LEU A 47 -2.76 -8.92 10.73
CA LEU A 47 -3.18 -7.66 10.10
C LEU A 47 -4.48 -7.09 10.72
N TYR A 48 -5.35 -7.96 11.23
CA TYR A 48 -6.64 -7.59 11.82
C TYR A 48 -6.82 -8.17 13.24
N GLU A 49 -5.76 -8.65 13.89
CA GLU A 49 -5.80 -8.95 15.32
C GLU A 49 -5.86 -7.66 16.14
N GLU A 50 -6.58 -7.69 17.27
CA GLU A 50 -6.81 -6.54 18.17
C GLU A 50 -5.54 -6.10 18.92
#